data_AF-A0A0F9IJW8-F1
#
_entry.id   AF-A0A0F9IJW8-F1
#
_cell.length_a   1.000
_cell.length_b   1.000
_cell.length_c   1.000
_cell.angle_alpha   90.00
_cell.angle_beta   90.00
_cell.angle_gamma   90.00
#
_symmetry.space_group_name_H-M   'P 1'
#
loop_
_entity.id
_entity.type
_entity.pdbx_description
1 polymer ?
#
loop_
_entity_poly.entity_id
_entity_poly.type
_entity_poly.pdbx_seq_one_letter_code
_entity_poly.pdbx_strand_id
1 'polypeptide(L)' 'MAKINVKGYRCERCNHEWVPRDKTEEPTICPKCKSPYWDRPKKETKPEVA' A
#
# COMPACT_ATOMS: atom_id res chain seq x y z
N MET A 1 -20.82 -1.15 -22.04
CA MET A 1 -19.55 -0.56 -21.55
C MET A 1 -19.00 -1.48 -20.46
N ALA A 2 -17.82 -2.07 -20.65
CA ALA A 2 -17.24 -3.01 -19.69
C ALA A 2 -16.45 -2.28 -18.60
N LYS A 3 -16.66 -2.63 -17.33
CA LYS A 3 -15.88 -2.13 -16.18
C LYS A 3 -14.71 -3.10 -15.92
N ILE A 4 -13.50 -2.57 -15.84
CA ILE A 4 -12.29 -3.37 -15.62
C ILE A 4 -11.81 -3.10 -14.18
N ASN A 5 -11.69 -4.15 -13.37
CA ASN A 5 -11.10 -4.05 -12.03
C ASN A 5 -9.62 -4.45 -12.10
N VAL A 6 -8.75 -3.60 -11.57
CA VAL A 6 -7.29 -3.82 -11.51
C VAL A 6 -6.83 -3.88 -10.06
N LYS A 7 -5.95 -4.82 -9.75
CA LYS A 7 -5.30 -4.90 -8.44
C LYS A 7 -4.24 -3.80 -8.34
N GLY A 8 -4.40 -2.90 -7.38
CA GLY A 8 -3.44 -1.85 -7.05
C GLY A 8 -2.96 -1.99 -5.62
N TYR A 9 -1.91 -1.25 -5.28
CA TYR A 9 -1.33 -1.18 -3.95
C TYR A 9 -1.49 0.23 -3.41
N ARG A 10 -1.67 0.32 -2.09
CA ARG A 10 -1.77 1.59 -1.36
C ARG A 10 -0.70 1.63 -0.29
N CYS A 11 0.02 2.74 -0.21
CA CYS A 11 0.99 2.95 0.85
C CYS A 11 0.32 3.53 2.08
N GLU A 12 0.40 2.83 3.22
CA GLU A 12 -0.16 3.26 4.49
C GLU A 12 0.61 4.43 5.14
N ARG A 13 1.79 4.80 4.59
CA ARG A 13 2.60 5.94 5.09
C ARG A 13 2.30 7.25 4.40
N CYS A 14 2.19 7.24 3.07
CA CYS A 14 1.99 8.45 2.27
C CYS A 14 0.63 8.49 1.55
N ASN A 15 -0.21 7.47 1.75
CA ASN A 15 -1.51 7.29 1.10
C ASN A 15 -1.44 7.38 -0.43
N HIS A 16 -0.30 7.00 -1.00
CA HIS A 16 -0.17 6.92 -2.45
C HIS A 16 -0.70 5.58 -2.94
N GLU A 17 -1.56 5.63 -3.94
CA GLU A 17 -2.10 4.46 -4.64
C GLU A 17 -1.39 4.32 -5.98
N TRP A 18 -0.93 3.10 -6.29
CA TRP A 18 -0.32 2.80 -7.58
C TRP A 18 -0.73 1.42 -8.06
N VAL A 19 -0.74 1.25 -9.38
CA VAL A 19 -0.99 -0.03 -10.03
C VAL A 19 0.32 -0.48 -10.66
N PRO A 20 0.94 -1.57 -10.19
CA PRO A 20 2.15 -2.08 -10.80
C PRO A 20 1.85 -2.61 -12.20
N ARG A 21 2.85 -2.47 -13.07
CA ARG A 21 2.78 -3.00 -14.44
C ARG A 21 2.82 -4.52 -14.42
N ASP A 22 3.70 -5.06 -13.60
CA ASP A 22 3.85 -6.50 -13.38
C ASP A 22 2.97 -6.94 -12.21
N LYS A 23 1.97 -7.78 -12.48
CA LYS A 23 1.08 -8.35 -11.46
C LYS A 23 1.70 -9.53 -10.71
N THR A 24 2.86 -9.98 -11.16
CA THR A 24 3.56 -11.16 -10.63
C THR A 24 4.46 -10.80 -9.46
N GLU A 25 5.00 -9.56 -9.43
CA GLU A 25 5.89 -9.09 -8.38
C GLU A 25 5.21 -8.07 -7.49
N GLU A 26 5.27 -8.32 -6.19
CA GLU A 26 4.81 -7.40 -5.17
C GLU A 26 5.82 -6.26 -5.01
N PRO A 27 5.40 -4.98 -4.99
CA PRO A 27 6.32 -3.88 -4.82
C PRO A 27 7.02 -4.00 -3.46
N THR A 28 8.35 -4.01 -3.45
CA THR A 28 9.11 -4.02 -2.18
C THR A 28 9.18 -2.64 -1.53
N ILE A 29 8.91 -1.58 -2.29
CA ILE A 29 9.06 -0.18 -1.89
C ILE A 29 7.96 0.68 -2.53
N CYS A 30 7.48 1.68 -1.80
CA CYS A 30 6.55 2.66 -2.37
C CYS A 30 7.26 3.58 -3.37
N PRO A 31 6.73 3.80 -4.59
CA PRO A 31 7.38 4.63 -5.61
C PRO A 31 7.46 6.13 -5.24
N LYS A 32 6.57 6.61 -4.36
CA LYS A 32 6.51 8.02 -3.94
C LYS A 32 7.47 8.35 -2.81
N CYS A 33 7.38 7.62 -1.69
CA CYS A 33 8.19 7.88 -0.49
C CYS A 33 9.41 6.97 -0.36
N LYS A 34 9.59 6.01 -1.29
CA LYS A 34 10.66 4.99 -1.27
C LYS A 34 10.72 4.16 0.00
N SER A 35 9.60 4.09 0.72
CA SER A 35 9.55 3.37 1.99
C SER A 35 9.29 1.89 1.75
N PRO A 36 10.12 0.98 2.29
CA PRO A 36 9.91 -0.46 2.16
C PRO A 36 8.74 -0.96 3.03
N TYR A 37 8.36 -0.19 4.03
CA TYR A 37 7.25 -0.51 4.93
C TYR A 37 5.95 0.16 4.47
N TRP A 38 5.66 0.11 3.17
CA TRP A 38 4.47 0.74 2.61
C TRP A 38 3.20 -0.04 2.96
N ASP A 39 3.30 -1.37 3.07
CA ASP A 39 2.22 -2.31 3.42
C ASP A 39 1.99 -2.44 4.93
N ARG A 40 2.95 -1.96 5.73
CA ARG A 40 2.87 -2.10 7.18
C ARG A 40 2.14 -0.88 7.76
N PRO A 41 0.92 -1.06 8.34
CA PRO A 41 0.37 -0.03 9.19
C PRO A 41 1.34 0.22 10.35
N LYS A 42 1.46 1.47 10.79
CA LYS A 42 2.15 1.74 12.05
C LYS A 42 1.45 0.89 13.10
N LYS A 43 2.20 0.08 13.85
CA LYS A 43 1.65 -0.58 15.03
C LYS A 43 1.13 0.53 15.94
N GLU A 44 -0.16 0.79 15.88
CA GLU A 44 -0.85 1.49 16.94
C GLU A 44 -0.77 0.51 18.11
N THR A 45 0.21 0.73 18.99
CA THR A 45 0.03 0.37 20.39
C THR A 45 -1.24 1.08 20.80
N LYS A 46 -2.39 0.44 20.66
CA LYS A 46 -3.59 0.86 21.37
C LYS A 46 -3.19 0.80 22.84
N PRO A 47 -3.12 1.94 23.57
CA PRO A 47 -3.30 1.82 25.00
C PRO A 47 -4.74 1.32 25.15
N GLU A 48 -4.85 0.10 25.63
CA GLU A 48 -6.06 -0.42 26.24
C GLU A 48 -6.47 0.58 27.33
N VAL A 49 -7.32 1.56 26.98
CA VAL A 49 -8.02 2.41 27.95
C VAL A 49 -9.46 2.60 27.48
N ALA A 50 -10.37 1.91 28.18
CA ALA A 50 -11.69 2.33 28.64
C ALA A 50 -12.58 1.10 28.85
#